data_AF-A0A7W1E4M1-F1
#
_entry.id   AF-A0A7W1E4M1-F1
#
_cell.length_a   1.000
_cell.length_b   1.000
_cell.length_c   1.000
_cell.angle_alpha   90.00
_cell.angle_beta   90.00
_cell.angle_gamma   90.00
#
_symmetry.space_group_name_H-M   'P 1'
#
loop_
_entity.id
_entity.type
_entity.pdbx_description
1 polymer ?
#
loop_
_entity_poly.entity_id
_entity_poly.type
_entity_poly.pdbx_seq_one_letter_code
_entity_poly.pdbx_strand_id
1 'polypeptide(L)' 'MASTLAEIQADGATSLREIARGLNRRGIPAARGRKWSAAQVTRVLQRLNDTP' A
#
# COMPACT_ATOMS: atom_id res chain seq x y z
N MET A 1 -3.23 0.51 9.89
CA MET A 1 -2.80 0.30 8.49
C MET A 1 -2.56 1.60 7.73
N ALA A 2 -3.26 2.71 8.04
CA ALA A 2 -3.02 4.01 7.40
C ALA A 2 -1.57 4.51 7.55
N SER A 3 -0.92 4.29 8.70
CA SER A 3 0.45 4.76 9.00
C SER A 3 1.50 4.17 8.05
N THR A 4 1.37 2.87 7.72
CA THR A 4 2.35 2.17 6.90
C THR A 4 2.36 2.63 5.44
N LEU A 5 1.23 3.12 4.95
CA LEU A 5 1.12 3.63 3.57
C LEU A 5 1.75 5.01 3.45
N ALA A 6 1.51 5.88 4.44
CA ALA A 6 2.12 7.20 4.55
C ALA A 6 3.64 7.10 4.70
N GLU A 7 4.13 6.15 5.51
CA GLU A 7 5.57 5.89 5.63
C GLU A 7 6.22 5.45 4.31
N ILE A 8 5.52 4.65 3.50
CA ILE A 8 6.05 4.19 2.21
C ILE A 8 6.04 5.31 1.18
N GLN A 9 5.05 6.21 1.23
CA GLN A 9 5.06 7.44 0.44
C GLN A 9 6.17 8.40 0.88
N ALA A 10 6.41 8.54 2.19
CA ALA A 10 7.50 9.33 2.74
C ALA A 10 8.88 8.77 2.37
N ASP A 11 9.00 7.45 2.19
CA ASP A 11 10.18 6.76 1.64
C ASP A 11 10.42 7.03 0.14
N GLY A 12 9.61 7.88 -0.50
CA GLY A 12 9.75 8.29 -1.89
C GLY A 12 8.98 7.43 -2.91
N ALA A 13 8.07 6.56 -2.46
CA ALA A 13 7.23 5.80 -3.38
C ALA A 13 6.17 6.72 -4.02
N THR A 14 6.39 7.11 -5.28
CA THR A 14 5.50 8.02 -6.02
C THR A 14 4.46 7.28 -6.87
N SER A 15 4.66 5.97 -7.08
CA SER A 15 3.73 5.13 -7.84
C SER A 15 3.11 3.99 -7.01
N LEU A 16 1.90 3.58 -7.39
CA LEU A 16 1.21 2.43 -6.78
C LEU A 16 2.03 1.14 -6.81
N ARG A 17 2.88 0.97 -7.84
CA ARG A 17 3.78 -0.19 -7.99
C ARG A 17 4.94 -0.13 -7.00
N GLU A 18 5.49 1.06 -6.76
CA GLU A 18 6.54 1.24 -5.76
C GLU A 18 6.00 1.05 -4.35
N ILE A 19 4.80 1.56 -4.08
CA ILE A 19 4.13 1.34 -2.80
C ILE A 19 3.91 -0.16 -2.56
N ALA A 20 3.38 -0.87 -3.56
CA ALA A 20 3.23 -2.33 -3.49
C ALA A 20 4.56 -3.05 -3.25
N ARG A 21 5.64 -2.58 -3.89
CA ARG A 21 6.99 -3.14 -3.71
C ARG A 21 7.52 -2.86 -2.30
N GLY A 22 7.31 -1.65 -1.78
CA GLY A 22 7.65 -1.28 -0.40
C GLY A 22 6.94 -2.15 0.62
N LEU A 23 5.63 -2.36 0.45
CA LEU A 23 4.81 -3.24 1.30
C LEU A 23 5.34 -4.68 1.28
N ASN A 24 5.65 -5.20 0.08
CA ASN A 24 6.22 -6.54 -0.06
C ASN A 24 7.62 -6.67 0.55
N ARG A 25 8.50 -5.66 0.37
CA ARG A 25 9.85 -5.65 0.96
C ARG A 25 9.81 -5.62 2.48
N ARG A 26 8.85 -4.87 3.05
CA ARG A 26 8.61 -4.80 4.50
C ARG A 26 7.92 -6.06 5.04
N GLY A 27 7.65 -7.07 4.19
CA GLY A 27 7.06 -8.34 4.60
C GLY A 27 5.59 -8.25 4.99
N ILE A 28 4.89 -7.18 4.62
CA ILE A 28 3.49 -6.96 4.99
C ILE A 28 2.61 -7.79 4.05
N PRO A 29 1.89 -8.81 4.55
CA PRO A 29 1.03 -9.62 3.70
C PRO A 29 -0.18 -8.80 3.23
N ALA A 30 -0.55 -8.90 1.95
CA ALA A 30 -1.80 -8.33 1.47
C ALA A 30 -2.99 -9.17 2.00
N ALA A 31 -4.20 -8.60 1.96
CA ALA A 31 -5.41 -9.33 2.30
C ALA A 31 -5.50 -10.64 1.49
N ARG A 32 -5.52 -11.78 2.18
CA ARG A 32 -5.39 -13.17 1.69
C ARG A 32 -3.95 -13.73 1.52
N GLY A 33 -2.95 -13.14 2.17
CA GLY A 33 -1.61 -13.72 2.29
C GLY A 33 -0.78 -13.71 1.00
N ARG A 34 -1.18 -12.92 0.00
CA ARG A 34 -0.44 -12.77 -1.26
C ARG A 34 0.39 -11.48 -1.27
N LYS A 35 1.28 -11.36 -2.25
CA LYS A 35 2.04 -10.13 -2.52
C LYS A 35 1.09 -8.98 -2.86
N TRP A 36 1.47 -7.78 -2.46
CA TRP A 36 0.82 -6.54 -2.88
C TRP A 36 1.02 -6.31 -4.38
N SER A 37 -0.07 -5.94 -5.04
CA SER A 37 -0.13 -5.43 -6.41
C SER A 37 -0.61 -3.98 -6.41
N ALA A 38 -0.32 -3.24 -7.47
CA ALA A 38 -0.76 -1.84 -7.63
C ALA A 38 -2.28 -1.70 -7.48
N ALA A 39 -3.07 -2.63 -8.03
CA ALA A 39 -4.53 -2.62 -7.91
C ALA A 39 -5.02 -2.78 -6.46
N GLN A 40 -4.31 -3.58 -5.64
CA GLN A 40 -4.64 -3.70 -4.22
C GLN A 40 -4.32 -2.41 -3.45
N VAL A 41 -3.20 -1.75 -3.79
CA VAL A 41 -2.84 -0.45 -3.22
C VAL A 41 -3.91 0.60 -3.55
N THR A 42 -4.37 0.66 -4.81
CA THR A 42 -5.44 1.58 -5.22
C THR A 42 -6.71 1.38 -4.40
N ARG A 43 -7.16 0.14 -4.20
CA ARG A 43 -8.38 -0.14 -3.42
C ARG A 43 -8.25 0.29 -1.96
N VAL A 44 -7.06 0.11 -1.37
CA VAL A 44 -6.80 0.54 0.01
C VAL A 44 -6.77 2.07 0.11
N LEU A 45 -6.12 2.75 -0.84
CA LEU A 45 -6.13 4.21 -0.92
C LEU A 45 -7.55 4.76 -1.08
N GLN A 46 -8.33 4.17 -1.99
CA GLN A 46 -9.72 4.55 -2.18
C GLN A 46 -10.52 4.40 -0.90
N ARG A 47 -10.44 3.26 -0.21
CA ARG A 47 -11.14 3.04 1.07
C ARG A 47 -10.71 4.02 2.17
N LEU A 48 -9.42 4.38 2.23
CA LEU A 48 -8.93 5.38 3.18
C LEU A 48 -9.46 6.78 2.86
N ASN A 49 -9.60 7.12 1.58
CA ASN A 49 -10.13 8.40 1.13
C ASN A 49 -11.67 8.46 1.15
N ASP A 50 -12.35 7.30 1.13
CA ASP A 50 -13.81 7.14 1.25
C ASP A 50 -14.29 7.06 2.71
N THR A 51 -13.39 7.24 3.68
CA THR A 51 -13.82 7.34 5.09
C THR A 51 -14.43 8.74 5.28
N PRO A 52 -15.75 8.87 5.56
CA PRO A 52 -16.40 10.16 5.79
C PRO A 52 -15.91 10.85 7.06
#